data_AF-A0AAD4WKS8-F1
#
_entry.id   AF-A0AAD4WKS8-F1
#
_cell.length_a   1.000
_cell.length_b   1.000
_cell.length_c   1.000
_cell.angle_alpha   90.00
_cell.angle_beta   90.00
_cell.angle_gamma   90.00
#
_symmetry.space_group_name_H-M   'P 1'
#
loop_
_entity.id
_entity.type
_entity.pdbx_description
1 polymer ?
#
loop_
_entity_poly.entity_id
_entity_poly.type
_entity_poly.pdbx_seq_one_letter_code
_entity_poly.pdbx_strand_id
1 'polypeptide(L)'
;MVLLPFVIRNDNTHALLAGAKNIGVNSITVVECLALRDGLAHVVHHGWRNIIIEGDSKVVIDVVNKKCSTPGVFCNFYKMSHTWPLFVI
;
A
#
# COMPACT_ATOMS: atom_id res chain seq x y z
N MET A 1 -16.66 -7.30 9.54
CA MET A 1 -16.41 -5.97 8.94
C MET A 1 -14.93 -5.77 8.88
N VAL A 2 -14.35 -5.57 7.69
CA VAL A 2 -12.91 -5.30 7.56
C VAL A 2 -12.71 -3.84 7.18
N LEU A 3 -11.91 -3.14 7.98
CA LEU A 3 -11.52 -1.75 7.76
C LEU A 3 -10.11 -1.70 7.18
N LEU A 4 -9.87 -0.77 6.26
CA LEU A 4 -8.57 -0.43 5.69
C LEU A 4 -8.00 0.82 6.34
N PRO A 5 -7.35 0.73 7.51
CA PRO A 5 -6.64 1.88 8.06
C PRO A 5 -5.36 2.13 7.26
N PHE A 6 -5.09 3.39 6.93
CA PHE A 6 -3.78 3.84 6.49
C PHE A 6 -3.45 5.19 7.14
N VAL A 7 -2.16 5.42 7.40
CA VAL A 7 -1.66 6.66 7.95
C VAL A 7 -0.49 7.11 7.10
N ILE A 8 -0.52 8.36 6.68
CA ILE A 8 0.57 9.05 6.00
C ILE A 8 1.20 9.98 7.03
N ARG A 9 2.50 9.80 7.25
CA ARG A 9 3.30 10.62 8.16
C ARG A 9 4.32 11.41 7.37
N ASN A 10 4.71 12.59 7.87
CA ASN A 10 5.90 13.26 7.40
C ASN A 10 7.17 12.64 8.03
N ASP A 11 8.32 13.13 7.60
CA ASP A 11 9.65 12.79 8.15
C ASP A 11 9.78 13.05 9.65
N ASN A 12 9.07 14.06 10.17
CA ASN A 12 8.99 14.36 11.60
C ASN A 12 7.97 13.46 12.35
N THR A 13 7.50 12.36 11.75
CA THR A 13 6.53 11.40 12.30
C THR A 13 5.13 11.97 12.57
N HIS A 14 4.87 13.22 12.22
CA HIS A 14 3.54 13.82 12.33
C HIS A 14 2.60 13.23 11.28
N ALA A 15 1.43 12.78 11.71
CA ALA A 15 0.39 12.31 10.81
C ALA A 15 -0.13 13.47 9.96
N LEU A 16 0.09 13.38 8.65
CA LEU A 16 -0.45 14.31 7.65
C LEU A 16 -1.88 13.92 7.28
N LEU A 17 -2.14 12.61 7.19
CA LEU A 17 -3.43 12.08 6.81
C LEU A 17 -3.63 10.69 7.40
N ALA A 18 -4.84 10.41 7.88
CA ALA A 18 -5.25 9.08 8.27
C ALA A 18 -6.61 8.79 7.63
N GLY A 19 -6.74 7.61 7.04
CA GLY A 19 -7.97 7.18 6.39
C GLY A 19 -8.34 5.76 6.81
N ALA A 20 -9.64 5.50 6.89
CA ALA A 20 -10.17 4.16 7.05
C ALA A 20 -11.29 3.94 6.04
N LYS A 21 -11.17 2.91 5.20
CA LYS A 21 -12.21 2.56 4.23
C LYS A 21 -12.82 1.20 4.56
N ASN A 22 -14.15 1.14 4.59
CA ASN A 22 -14.86 -0.12 4.76
C ASN A 22 -15.03 -0.80 3.39
N ILE A 23 -14.52 -2.02 3.27
CA ILE A 23 -14.58 -2.81 2.01
C ILE A 23 -15.56 -3.98 2.14
N GLY A 24 -16.27 -4.12 3.27
CA GLY A 24 -17.18 -5.24 3.52
C GLY A 24 -16.45 -6.52 3.92
N VAL A 25 -16.88 -7.66 3.39
CA VAL A 25 -16.26 -8.98 3.63
C VAL A 25 -15.28 -9.26 2.49
N ASN A 26 -13.99 -9.24 2.80
CA ASN A 26 -12.93 -9.58 1.87
C ASN A 26 -11.80 -10.32 2.62
N SER A 27 -10.92 -11.01 1.89
CA SER A 27 -9.75 -11.63 2.52
C SER A 27 -8.77 -10.56 3.02
N ILE A 28 -8.05 -10.88 4.10
CA ILE A 28 -7.08 -9.97 4.74
C ILE A 28 -6.04 -9.48 3.71
N THR A 29 -5.55 -10.38 2.87
CA THR A 29 -4.56 -10.06 1.83
C THR A 29 -5.10 -9.10 0.77
N VAL A 30 -6.35 -9.25 0.35
CA VAL A 30 -6.99 -8.33 -0.61
C VAL A 30 -7.15 -6.95 0.01
N VAL A 31 -7.51 -6.91 1.30
CA VAL A 31 -7.65 -5.69 2.08
C VAL A 31 -6.31 -4.94 2.14
N GLU A 32 -5.24 -5.56 2.59
CA GLU A 32 -3.91 -4.93 2.68
C GLU A 32 -3.41 -4.39 1.34
N CYS A 33 -3.65 -5.14 0.25
CA CYS A 33 -3.35 -4.65 -1.09
C CYS A 33 -4.15 -3.37 -1.38
N LEU A 34 -5.47 -3.41 -1.23
CA LEU A 34 -6.33 -2.25 -1.49
C LEU A 34 -5.91 -1.01 -0.68
N ALA A 35 -5.51 -1.19 0.58
CA ALA A 35 -4.94 -0.10 1.38
C ALA A 35 -3.68 0.48 0.74
N LEU A 36 -2.76 -0.39 0.30
CA LEU A 36 -1.54 0.03 -0.38
C LEU A 36 -1.81 0.80 -1.68
N ARG A 37 -2.77 0.36 -2.51
CA ARG A 37 -3.12 1.07 -3.76
C ARG A 37 -3.76 2.40 -3.47
N ASP A 38 -4.75 2.43 -2.59
CA ASP A 38 -5.49 3.65 -2.29
C ASP A 38 -4.54 4.68 -1.64
N GLY A 39 -3.63 4.23 -0.76
CA GLY A 39 -2.55 5.05 -0.22
C GLY A 39 -1.58 5.56 -1.29
N LEU A 40 -1.10 4.69 -2.18
CA LEU A 40 -0.18 5.07 -3.25
C LEU A 40 -0.82 6.04 -4.26
N ALA A 41 -2.09 5.82 -4.63
CA ALA A 41 -2.84 6.73 -5.49
C ALA A 41 -2.96 8.12 -4.85
N HIS A 42 -3.15 8.17 -3.52
CA HIS A 42 -3.21 9.43 -2.78
C HIS A 42 -1.86 10.18 -2.80
N VAL A 43 -0.76 9.47 -2.56
CA VAL A 43 0.60 10.02 -2.65
C VAL A 43 0.88 10.58 -4.05
N VAL A 44 0.53 9.82 -5.09
CA VAL A 44 0.71 10.23 -6.50
C VAL A 44 -0.09 11.49 -6.81
N HIS A 45 -1.36 11.54 -6.37
CA HIS A 45 -2.21 12.71 -6.55
C HIS A 45 -1.65 13.97 -5.88
N HIS A 46 -0.94 13.82 -4.75
CA HIS A 46 -0.29 14.93 -4.06
C HIS A 46 1.11 15.26 -4.57
N GLY A 47 1.63 14.50 -5.55
CA GLY A 47 2.93 14.74 -6.16
C GLY A 47 4.12 14.47 -5.24
N TRP A 48 3.94 13.73 -4.15
CA TRP A 48 5.02 13.38 -3.24
C TRP A 48 5.98 12.39 -3.90
N ARG A 49 7.27 12.69 -3.81
CA ARG A 49 8.36 11.88 -4.35
C ARG A 49 9.23 11.47 -3.16
N ASN A 50 9.69 10.21 -3.16
CA ASN A 50 10.49 9.61 -2.08
C ASN A 50 9.64 9.26 -0.83
N ILE A 51 8.90 8.17 -0.93
CA ILE A 51 8.04 7.65 0.14
C ILE A 51 8.60 6.36 0.72
N ILE A 52 8.38 6.17 2.01
CA ILE A 52 8.56 4.91 2.70
C ILE A 52 7.18 4.34 2.98
N ILE A 53 6.99 3.06 2.66
CA ILE A 53 5.77 2.34 2.97
C ILE A 53 6.11 1.26 4.00
N GLU A 54 5.38 1.27 5.11
CA GLU A 54 5.48 0.28 6.17
C GLU A 54 4.22 -0.61 6.14
N GLY A 55 4.40 -1.92 6.19
CA GLY A 55 3.32 -2.88 6.32
C GLY A 55 3.72 -4.02 7.25
N ASP A 56 2.76 -4.70 7.84
CA ASP A 56 2.98 -5.94 8.63
C ASP A 56 2.87 -7.20 7.76
N SER A 57 2.28 -7.07 6.58
CA SER A 57 2.05 -8.19 5.67
C SER A 57 3.28 -8.54 4.83
N LYS A 58 4.02 -9.55 5.31
CA LYS A 58 5.18 -10.10 4.61
C LYS A 58 4.90 -10.48 3.15
N VAL A 59 3.70 -11.01 2.86
CA VAL A 59 3.30 -11.41 1.50
C VAL A 59 3.19 -10.20 0.58
N VAL A 60 2.59 -9.11 1.06
CA VAL A 60 2.46 -7.86 0.30
C VAL A 60 3.84 -7.24 0.08
N ILE A 61 4.68 -7.20 1.11
CA ILE A 61 6.05 -6.70 1.04
C ILE A 61 6.87 -7.50 0.02
N ASP A 62 6.83 -8.84 0.09
CA ASP A 62 7.59 -9.71 -0.81
C ASP A 62 7.11 -9.59 -2.27
N VAL A 63 5.81 -9.34 -2.48
CA VAL A 63 5.26 -9.04 -3.81
C VAL A 63 5.76 -7.69 -4.35
N VAL A 64 5.72 -6.63 -3.56
CA VAL A 64 6.18 -5.30 -3.99
C VAL A 64 7.69 -5.28 -4.23
N ASN A 65 8.45 -5.95 -3.36
CA ASN A 65 9.89 -6.13 -3.48
C ASN A 65 10.30 -7.17 -4.54
N LYS A 66 9.35 -7.72 -5.31
CA LYS A 66 9.59 -8.70 -6.38
C LYS A 66 10.29 -9.99 -5.92
N LYS A 67 10.18 -10.34 -4.64
CA LYS A 67 10.72 -11.56 -4.05
C LYS A 67 9.80 -12.77 -4.25
N CYS A 68 8.52 -12.54 -4.55
CA CYS A 68 7.57 -13.60 -4.89
C CYS A 68 6.84 -13.34 -6.22
N SER A 69 6.52 -14.43 -6.92
CA SER A 69 5.59 -14.43 -8.06
C SER A 69 4.22 -13.96 -7.57
N THR A 70 3.67 -12.93 -8.21
CA THR A 70 2.37 -12.35 -7.83
C THR A 70 1.25 -13.39 -8.00
N PRO A 71 0.53 -13.75 -6.93
CA PRO A 71 -0.73 -14.47 -7.08
C PRO A 71 -1.68 -13.67 -7.98
N GLY A 72 -2.57 -14.30 -8.75
CA GLY A 72 -3.37 -13.62 -9.78
C GLY A 72 -4.14 -12.37 -9.31
N VAL A 73 -4.51 -12.30 -8.03
CA VAL A 73 -5.14 -11.14 -7.38
C VAL A 73 -4.21 -9.91 -7.26
N PHE A 74 -2.89 -10.09 -7.34
CA PHE A 74 -1.87 -9.05 -7.26
C PHE A 74 -1.40 -8.55 -8.64
N CYS A 75 -1.83 -9.16 -9.75
CA CYS A 75 -1.34 -8.82 -11.09
C CYS A 75 -1.63 -7.35 -11.46
N ASN A 76 -2.74 -6.79 -10.98
CA ASN A 76 -3.07 -5.36 -11.17
C ASN A 76 -2.19 -4.42 -10.34
N PHE A 77 -1.67 -4.86 -9.18
CA PHE A 77 -0.77 -4.07 -8.34
C PHE A 77 0.62 -3.94 -8.94
N TYR A 78 1.11 -5.03 -9.53
CA TYR A 78 2.45 -5.12 -10.08
C TYR A 78 2.74 -4.06 -11.15
N LYS A 79 1.72 -3.60 -11.88
CA LYS A 79 1.85 -2.54 -12.89
C LYS A 79 2.07 -1.15 -12.30
N MET A 80 1.56 -0.86 -11.10
CA MET A 80 1.72 0.45 -10.44
C MET A 80 3.06 0.60 -9.71
N SER A 81 3.60 -0.48 -9.14
CA SER A 81 4.88 -0.42 -8.41
C SER A 81 6.09 -0.22 -9.32
N HIS A 82 6.01 -0.64 -10.59
CA HIS A 82 7.11 -0.54 -11.56
C HIS A 82 7.48 0.90 -11.96
N THR A 83 6.68 1.90 -11.59
CA THR A 83 6.84 3.29 -12.05
C THR A 83 7.63 4.21 -11.10
N TRP A 84 7.96 3.79 -9.87
CA TRP A 84 8.58 4.69 -8.87
C TRP A 84 9.57 3.99 -7.93
N PRO A 85 10.57 4.71 -7.38
CA PRO A 85 11.42 4.19 -6.31
C PRO A 85 10.60 4.09 -5.03
N LEU A 86 9.99 2.93 -4.82
CA LEU A 86 9.27 2.56 -3.61
C LEU A 86 10.23 1.82 -2.69
N PHE A 87 10.41 2.31 -1.46
CA PHE A 87 11.08 1.58 -0.40
C PHE A 87 10.01 1.04 0.55
N VAL A 88 9.82 -0.28 0.54
CA VAL A 88 8.85 -0.96 1.41
C VAL A 88 9.62 -1.75 2.46
N ILE A 89 9.40 -1.40 3.73
CA ILE A 89 10.05 -2.01 4.89
C ILE A 89 9.13 -3.04 5.53
#